data_AF-A0A6G9YNF7-F1
#
_entry.id   AF-A0A6G9YNF7-F1
#
_cell.length_a   1.000
_cell.length_b   1.000
_cell.length_c   1.000
_cell.angle_alpha   90.00
_cell.angle_beta   90.00
_cell.angle_gamma   90.00
#
_symmetry.space_group_name_H-M   'P 1'
#
loop_
_entity.id
_entity.type
_entity.pdbx_description
1 polymer ?
#
loop_
_entity_poly.entity_id
_entity_poly.type
_entity_poly.pdbx_seq_one_letter_code
_entity_poly.pdbx_strand_id
1 'polypeptide(L)'
;MHLLATDRSAGPAPGSAGALVLGLFRILIGISFALHGLSELFGKPVAPYGGHTATFGSWPQWWAGVIELVAGALVAAGIGTRVAALLCSGAMAYAYLFVHLKHGLLPIQNGGELAALFCWSFFLIAVIGPGAFAAASLLPSAARRNTVSTHR
;
A
#
# COMPACT_ATOMS: atom_id res chain seq x y z
N MET A 1 5.98 0.90 45.90
CA MET A 1 6.27 1.73 44.71
C MET A 1 6.09 0.85 43.48
N HIS A 2 4.83 0.68 43.06
CA HIS A 2 4.40 -0.28 42.03
C HIS A 2 4.33 0.49 40.70
N LEU A 3 5.41 0.44 39.92
CA LEU A 3 5.45 1.01 38.57
C LEU A 3 4.53 0.18 37.68
N LEU A 4 3.39 0.77 37.30
CA LEU A 4 2.51 0.30 36.24
C LEU A 4 3.32 0.27 34.94
N ALA A 5 3.84 -0.91 34.59
CA ALA A 5 4.27 -1.23 33.25
C ALA A 5 3.03 -1.13 32.35
N THR A 6 2.86 0.00 31.69
CA THR A 6 1.92 0.14 30.59
C THR A 6 2.45 -0.71 29.44
N ASP A 7 1.97 -1.94 29.35
CA ASP A 7 2.14 -2.78 28.17
C ASP A 7 1.43 -2.10 26.99
N ARG A 8 2.18 -1.27 26.27
CA ARG A 8 1.82 -0.72 24.97
C ARG A 8 2.61 -1.46 23.88
N SER A 9 2.42 -2.76 23.75
CA SER A 9 3.03 -3.52 22.63
C SER A 9 2.03 -4.22 21.72
N ALA A 10 0.73 -4.16 22.00
CA ALA A 10 -0.28 -4.69 21.10
C ALA A 10 -0.64 -3.65 20.03
N GLY A 11 -0.27 -3.93 18.77
CA GLY A 11 -0.91 -3.28 17.62
C GLY A 11 -2.45 -3.38 17.72
N PRO A 12 -3.20 -2.53 17.00
CA PRO A 12 -4.65 -2.48 17.14
C PRO A 12 -5.27 -3.87 16.98
N ALA A 13 -6.10 -4.29 17.94
CA ALA A 13 -6.74 -5.59 17.91
C ALA A 13 -7.50 -5.80 16.57
N PRO A 14 -7.56 -7.03 16.04
CA PRO A 14 -8.40 -7.35 14.89
C PRO A 14 -9.84 -6.90 15.17
N GLY A 15 -10.36 -5.96 14.37
CA GLY A 15 -11.69 -5.37 14.56
C GLY A 15 -11.73 -4.01 15.27
N SER A 16 -10.60 -3.46 15.69
CA SER A 16 -10.53 -2.05 16.12
C SER A 16 -10.85 -1.09 14.96
N ALA A 17 -11.48 0.04 15.26
CA ALA A 17 -11.79 1.06 14.25
C ALA A 17 -10.55 1.49 13.45
N GLY A 18 -9.40 1.64 14.11
CA GLY A 18 -8.13 1.97 13.46
C GLY A 18 -7.65 0.88 12.48
N ALA A 19 -7.76 -0.40 12.84
CA ALA A 19 -7.40 -1.49 11.94
C ALA A 19 -8.34 -1.57 10.72
N LEU A 20 -9.64 -1.35 10.93
CA LEU A 20 -10.64 -1.34 9.85
C LEU A 20 -10.40 -0.20 8.87
N VAL A 21 -10.22 1.03 9.37
CA VAL A 21 -9.94 2.21 8.53
C VAL A 21 -8.64 2.04 7.75
N LEU A 22 -7.57 1.55 8.40
CA LEU A 22 -6.30 1.28 7.71
C LEU A 22 -6.44 0.20 6.63
N GLY A 23 -7.21 -0.87 6.92
CA GLY A 23 -7.48 -1.92 5.93
C GLY A 23 -8.25 -1.40 4.72
N LEU A 24 -9.29 -0.60 4.93
CA LEU A 24 -10.06 0.03 3.86
C LEU A 24 -9.21 1.01 3.04
N PHE A 25 -8.41 1.85 3.72
CA PHE A 25 -7.48 2.77 3.07
C PHE A 25 -6.46 2.02 2.19
N ARG A 26 -5.85 0.95 2.74
CA ARG A 26 -4.93 0.09 2.01
C ARG A 26 -5.57 -0.50 0.75
N ILE A 27 -6.80 -1.01 0.86
CA ILE A 27 -7.55 -1.58 -0.27
C ILE A 27 -7.80 -0.48 -1.32
N LEU A 28 -8.31 0.68 -0.91
CA LEU A 28 -8.61 1.78 -1.81
C LEU A 28 -7.38 2.26 -2.56
N ILE A 29 -6.30 2.58 -1.85
CA ILE A 29 -5.04 3.05 -2.46
C ILE A 29 -4.42 1.98 -3.36
N GLY A 30 -4.41 0.72 -2.93
CA GLY A 30 -3.87 -0.38 -3.74
C GLY A 30 -4.66 -0.61 -5.03
N ILE A 31 -6.00 -0.58 -4.98
CA ILE A 31 -6.85 -0.72 -6.16
C ILE A 31 -6.67 0.49 -7.10
N SER A 32 -6.69 1.71 -6.57
CA SER A 32 -6.47 2.92 -7.39
C SER A 32 -5.14 2.84 -8.14
N PHE A 33 -4.07 2.44 -7.46
CA PHE A 33 -2.75 2.29 -8.08
C PHE A 33 -2.72 1.17 -9.13
N ALA A 34 -3.36 0.03 -8.84
CA ALA A 34 -3.47 -1.06 -9.82
C ALA A 34 -4.25 -0.66 -11.08
N LEU A 35 -5.27 0.19 -10.94
CA LEU A 35 -6.01 0.75 -12.08
C LEU A 35 -5.17 1.70 -12.93
N HIS A 36 -4.25 2.47 -12.32
CA HIS A 36 -3.27 3.24 -13.08
C HIS A 36 -2.37 2.32 -13.91
N GLY A 37 -1.85 1.24 -13.32
CA GLY A 37 -1.04 0.27 -14.06
C GLY A 37 -1.80 -0.45 -15.16
N LEU A 38 -3.09 -0.76 -14.93
CA LEU A 38 -3.96 -1.34 -15.96
C LEU A 38 -4.20 -0.35 -17.12
N SER A 39 -4.37 0.93 -16.81
CA SER A 39 -4.51 2.01 -17.79
C SER A 39 -3.22 2.18 -18.60
N GLU A 40 -2.06 2.22 -17.92
CA GLU A 40 -0.76 2.42 -18.53
C GLU A 40 -0.37 1.27 -19.46
N LEU A 41 -0.62 0.01 -19.05
CA LEU A 41 -0.22 -1.16 -19.82
C LEU A 41 -1.24 -1.56 -20.91
N PHE A 42 -2.53 -1.37 -20.65
CA PHE A 42 -3.60 -1.94 -21.49
C PHE A 42 -4.64 -0.93 -21.96
N GLY A 43 -4.59 0.32 -21.50
CA GLY A 43 -5.55 1.36 -21.87
C GLY A 43 -6.95 1.13 -21.30
N LYS A 44 -7.05 0.37 -20.19
CA LYS A 44 -8.32 0.00 -19.54
C LYS A 44 -8.30 0.32 -18.05
N PRO A 45 -9.45 0.65 -17.42
CA PRO A 45 -10.75 0.93 -18.05
C PRO A 45 -10.79 2.28 -18.79
N VAL A 46 -9.80 3.14 -18.57
CA VAL A 46 -9.66 4.45 -19.21
C VAL A 46 -8.25 4.53 -19.83
N ALA A 47 -8.09 5.31 -20.89
CA ALA A 47 -6.78 5.58 -21.49
C ALA A 47 -5.84 6.29 -20.50
N PRO A 48 -4.52 6.04 -20.57
CA PRO A 48 -3.55 6.67 -19.70
C PRO A 48 -3.43 8.17 -19.99
N TYR A 49 -2.96 8.94 -19.01
CA TYR A 49 -2.81 10.40 -19.14
C TYR A 49 -1.91 10.81 -20.32
N GLY A 50 -0.93 9.97 -20.69
CA GLY A 50 -0.05 10.19 -21.85
C GLY A 50 -0.71 9.91 -23.20
N GLY A 51 -1.96 9.47 -23.25
CA GLY A 51 -2.74 9.21 -24.48
C GLY A 51 -2.42 7.89 -25.18
N HIS A 52 -1.31 7.22 -24.83
CA HIS A 52 -0.91 5.94 -25.39
C HIS A 52 -0.45 4.99 -24.29
N THR A 53 -0.71 3.69 -24.48
CA THR A 53 -0.20 2.66 -23.59
C THR A 53 1.31 2.55 -23.69
N ALA A 54 1.95 2.16 -22.60
CA ALA A 54 3.38 1.97 -22.54
C ALA A 54 3.84 0.92 -23.56
N THR A 55 4.83 1.28 -24.37
CA THR A 55 5.50 0.31 -25.26
C THR A 55 6.17 -0.76 -24.41
N PHE A 56 6.04 -2.03 -24.79
CA PHE A 56 6.60 -3.16 -24.03
C PHE A 56 8.09 -2.94 -23.73
N GLY A 57 8.45 -3.04 -22.44
CA GLY A 57 9.83 -2.88 -21.95
C GLY A 57 10.37 -1.45 -21.93
N SER A 58 9.57 -0.44 -22.33
CA SER A 58 10.02 0.96 -22.33
C SER A 58 10.32 1.48 -20.92
N TRP A 59 11.42 2.22 -20.80
CA TRP A 59 11.80 2.91 -19.56
C TRP A 59 11.32 4.37 -19.56
N PRO A 60 10.76 4.88 -18.45
CA PRO A 60 10.39 4.17 -17.21
C PRO A 60 8.98 3.55 -17.28
N GLN A 61 8.20 3.93 -18.28
CA GLN A 61 6.74 3.85 -18.30
C GLN A 61 6.18 2.43 -18.16
N TRP A 62 6.74 1.45 -18.89
CA TRP A 62 6.25 0.08 -18.86
C TRP A 62 6.50 -0.58 -17.49
N TRP A 63 7.68 -0.34 -16.91
CA TRP A 63 8.02 -0.84 -15.59
C TRP A 63 7.19 -0.19 -14.48
N ALA A 64 6.89 1.11 -14.59
CA ALA A 64 5.97 1.79 -13.70
C ALA A 64 4.59 1.12 -13.74
N GLY A 65 4.03 0.89 -14.94
CA GLY A 65 2.73 0.23 -15.10
C GLY A 65 2.70 -1.20 -14.54
N VAL A 66 3.77 -1.99 -14.69
CA VAL A 66 3.87 -3.34 -14.10
C VAL A 66 3.89 -3.27 -12.58
N ILE A 67 4.67 -2.35 -11.98
CA ILE A 67 4.72 -2.18 -10.53
C ILE A 67 3.36 -1.72 -10.01
N GLU A 68 2.76 -0.72 -10.66
CA GLU A 68 1.44 -0.20 -10.32
C GLU A 68 0.39 -1.29 -10.27
N LEU A 69 0.30 -2.10 -11.32
CA LEU A 69 -0.65 -3.20 -11.42
C LEU A 69 -0.38 -4.30 -10.38
N VAL A 70 0.83 -4.86 -10.38
CA VAL A 70 1.15 -6.06 -9.60
C VAL A 70 1.31 -5.73 -8.12
N ALA A 71 2.17 -4.75 -7.79
CA ALA A 71 2.42 -4.40 -6.40
C ALA A 71 1.21 -3.69 -5.78
N GLY A 72 0.48 -2.86 -6.55
CA GLY A 72 -0.80 -2.28 -6.11
C GLY A 72 -1.84 -3.35 -5.76
N ALA A 73 -1.99 -4.38 -6.60
CA ALA A 73 -2.89 -5.50 -6.32
C ALA A 73 -2.46 -6.31 -5.08
N LEU A 74 -1.16 -6.56 -4.89
CA LEU A 74 -0.64 -7.22 -3.69
C LEU A 74 -0.90 -6.40 -2.42
N VAL A 75 -0.71 -5.08 -2.48
CA VAL A 75 -1.06 -4.18 -1.37
C VAL A 75 -2.56 -4.24 -1.09
N ALA A 76 -3.42 -4.21 -2.12
CA ALA A 76 -4.87 -4.30 -1.95
C ALA A 76 -5.35 -5.64 -1.39
N ALA A 77 -4.71 -6.75 -1.77
CA ALA A 77 -4.98 -8.07 -1.21
C ALA A 77 -4.40 -8.27 0.21
N GLY A 78 -3.45 -7.42 0.60
CA GLY A 78 -2.75 -7.53 1.88
C GLY A 78 -1.76 -8.70 1.91
N ILE A 79 -1.17 -9.03 0.75
CA ILE A 79 -0.18 -10.10 0.58
C ILE A 79 1.20 -9.43 0.53
N GLY A 80 2.09 -9.80 1.47
CA GLY A 80 3.42 -9.19 1.55
C GLY A 80 3.38 -7.67 1.73
N THR A 81 2.34 -7.13 2.39
CA THR A 81 1.96 -5.70 2.37
C THR A 81 3.12 -4.74 2.58
N ARG A 82 4.01 -5.01 3.53
CA ARG A 82 5.14 -4.11 3.82
C ARG A 82 6.11 -3.99 2.64
N VAL A 83 6.47 -5.12 2.04
CA VAL A 83 7.41 -5.17 0.91
C VAL A 83 6.75 -4.60 -0.35
N ALA A 84 5.50 -5.00 -0.63
CA ALA A 84 4.76 -4.50 -1.79
C ALA A 84 4.54 -2.97 -1.69
N ALA A 85 4.17 -2.46 -0.51
CA ALA A 85 3.99 -1.03 -0.29
C ALA A 85 5.32 -0.26 -0.37
N LEU A 86 6.43 -0.81 0.13
CA LEU A 86 7.73 -0.17 -0.03
C LEU A 86 8.13 -0.05 -1.51
N LEU A 87 7.84 -1.07 -2.32
CA LEU A 87 8.07 -1.03 -3.76
C LEU A 87 7.21 0.04 -4.47
N CYS A 88 5.91 0.09 -4.17
CA CYS A 88 5.02 1.14 -4.71
C CYS A 88 5.47 2.55 -4.30
N SER A 89 5.88 2.71 -3.04
CA SER A 89 6.41 3.96 -2.51
C SER A 89 7.67 4.40 -3.26
N GLY A 90 8.63 3.48 -3.44
CA GLY A 90 9.86 3.75 -4.17
C GLY A 90 9.63 4.13 -5.64
N ALA A 91 8.69 3.45 -6.33
CA ALA A 91 8.34 3.77 -7.71
C ALA A 91 7.79 5.21 -7.84
N MET A 92 6.96 5.63 -6.90
CA MET A 92 6.40 6.99 -6.88
C MET A 92 7.40 8.05 -6.42
N ALA A 93 8.32 7.71 -5.52
CA ALA A 93 9.44 8.57 -5.18
C ALA A 93 10.34 8.81 -6.41
N TYR A 94 10.63 7.75 -7.18
CA TYR A 94 11.34 7.86 -8.45
C TYR A 94 10.58 8.75 -9.43
N ALA A 95 9.27 8.54 -9.60
CA ALA A 95 8.45 9.37 -10.47
C ALA A 95 8.51 10.85 -10.05
N TYR A 96 8.39 11.17 -8.77
CA TYR A 96 8.48 12.54 -8.31
C TYR A 96 9.85 13.17 -8.62
N LEU A 97 10.93 12.49 -8.26
CA LEU A 97 12.29 13.03 -8.37
C LEU A 97 12.80 13.10 -9.81
N PHE A 98 12.51 12.09 -10.64
CA PHE A 98 13.09 11.95 -11.98
C PHE A 98 12.12 12.24 -13.12
N VAL A 99 10.80 12.33 -12.84
CA VAL A 99 9.79 12.74 -13.82
C VAL A 99 9.26 14.13 -13.50
N HIS A 100 8.75 14.38 -12.29
CA HIS A 100 8.07 15.64 -11.99
C HIS A 100 8.99 16.79 -11.60
N LEU A 101 10.08 16.55 -10.86
CA LEU A 101 10.91 17.62 -10.30
C LEU A 101 11.52 18.57 -11.34
N LYS A 102 11.73 18.07 -12.57
CA LYS A 102 12.20 18.85 -13.73
C LYS A 102 11.17 19.87 -14.25
N HIS A 103 9.91 19.80 -13.79
CA HIS A 103 8.84 20.73 -14.13
C HIS A 103 8.50 21.72 -13.00
N GLY A 104 9.22 21.66 -11.87
CA GLY A 104 9.03 22.57 -10.73
C GLY A 104 9.24 21.85 -9.40
N LEU A 105 9.49 22.61 -8.33
CA LEU A 105 9.74 22.04 -7.00
C LEU A 105 8.46 21.62 -6.26
N LEU A 106 7.38 22.39 -6.43
CA LEU A 106 6.13 22.16 -5.73
C LEU A 106 5.22 21.21 -6.50
N PRO A 107 4.57 20.23 -5.84
CA PRO A 107 3.69 19.25 -6.51
C PRO A 107 2.58 19.90 -7.35
N ILE A 108 2.01 21.00 -6.84
CA ILE A 108 0.95 21.75 -7.51
C ILE A 108 1.42 22.42 -8.81
N GLN A 109 2.72 22.69 -8.95
CA GLN A 109 3.30 23.33 -10.12
C GLN A 109 3.73 22.29 -11.18
N ASN A 110 4.20 21.13 -10.72
CA ASN A 110 4.85 20.13 -11.58
C ASN A 110 3.97 18.91 -11.94
N GLY A 111 2.70 18.92 -11.50
CA GLY A 111 1.75 17.82 -11.70
C GLY A 111 2.05 16.55 -10.89
N GLY A 112 3.00 16.61 -9.95
CA GLY A 112 3.50 15.49 -9.16
C GLY A 112 2.73 15.25 -7.87
N GLU A 113 1.57 15.88 -7.69
CA GLU A 113 0.74 15.73 -6.49
C GLU A 113 0.34 14.27 -6.26
N LEU A 114 -0.11 13.56 -7.29
CA LEU A 114 -0.45 12.13 -7.19
C LEU A 114 0.78 11.27 -6.86
N ALA A 115 1.93 11.56 -7.47
CA ALA A 115 3.18 10.84 -7.17
C ALA A 115 3.56 11.02 -5.69
N ALA A 116 3.49 12.24 -5.16
CA ALA A 116 3.77 12.51 -3.75
C ALA A 116 2.76 11.81 -2.81
N LEU A 117 1.46 11.89 -3.12
CA LEU A 117 0.41 11.27 -2.31
C LEU A 117 0.50 9.74 -2.29
N PHE A 118 0.70 9.09 -3.44
CA PHE A 118 0.90 7.64 -3.47
C PHE A 118 2.19 7.24 -2.75
N CYS A 119 3.31 7.97 -2.97
CA CYS A 119 4.57 7.71 -2.30
C CYS A 119 4.40 7.66 -0.77
N TRP A 120 3.80 8.68 -0.17
CA TRP A 120 3.62 8.76 1.27
C TRP A 120 2.53 7.83 1.79
N SER A 121 1.45 7.62 1.04
CA SER A 121 0.39 6.67 1.41
C SER A 121 0.94 5.25 1.53
N PHE A 122 1.72 4.81 0.54
CA PHE A 122 2.34 3.49 0.58
C PHE A 122 3.45 3.41 1.63
N PHE A 123 4.22 4.47 1.84
CA PHE A 123 5.22 4.50 2.92
C PHE A 123 4.57 4.32 4.30
N LEU A 124 3.45 5.00 4.56
CA LEU A 124 2.68 4.83 5.79
C LEU A 124 2.17 3.39 5.94
N ILE A 125 1.65 2.78 4.88
CA ILE A 125 1.24 1.37 4.90
C ILE A 125 2.44 0.43 5.18
N ALA A 126 3.61 0.71 4.59
CA ALA A 126 4.82 -0.08 4.81
C ALA A 126 5.30 -0.04 6.27
N VAL A 127 5.21 1.14 6.91
CA VAL A 127 5.63 1.37 8.30
C VAL A 127 4.59 0.86 9.31
N ILE A 128 3.32 1.24 9.15
CA ILE A 128 2.25 0.89 10.09
C ILE A 128 1.89 -0.60 9.97
N GLY A 129 1.85 -1.12 8.74
CA GLY A 129 1.54 -2.52 8.45
C GLY A 129 0.15 -2.72 7.86
N PRO A 130 -0.33 -3.98 7.80
CA PRO A 130 -1.43 -4.39 6.92
C PRO A 130 -2.84 -3.91 7.31
N GLY A 131 -3.08 -3.55 8.58
CA GLY A 131 -4.43 -3.31 9.07
C GLY A 131 -5.33 -4.57 9.00
N ALA A 132 -6.64 -4.37 8.98
CA ALA A 132 -7.62 -5.44 8.78
C ALA A 132 -7.67 -5.94 7.32
N PHE A 133 -8.41 -7.03 7.08
CA PHE A 133 -8.67 -7.61 5.76
C PHE A 133 -7.43 -8.07 4.98
N ALA A 134 -6.30 -8.27 5.64
CA ALA A 134 -5.13 -8.86 5.00
C ALA A 134 -5.30 -10.38 4.93
N ALA A 135 -4.77 -11.02 3.88
CA ALA A 135 -4.88 -12.47 3.71
C ALA A 135 -4.40 -13.26 4.96
N ALA A 136 -3.36 -12.78 5.64
CA ALA A 136 -2.88 -13.39 6.89
C ALA A 136 -3.88 -13.31 8.07
N SER A 137 -4.73 -12.28 8.11
CA SER A 137 -5.78 -12.12 9.13
C SER A 137 -7.03 -12.99 8.91
N LEU A 138 -7.14 -13.64 7.74
CA LEU A 138 -8.19 -14.63 7.46
C LEU A 138 -7.78 -16.05 7.89
N LEU A 139 -6.51 -16.27 8.23
CA LEU A 139 -6.08 -17.53 8.83
C LEU A 139 -6.58 -17.59 10.28
N PRO A 140 -7.36 -18.62 10.66
CA PRO A 140 -7.78 -18.80 12.04
C PRO A 140 -6.54 -18.86 12.94
N SER A 141 -6.44 -17.96 13.91
CA SER A 141 -5.48 -18.10 15.00
C SER A 141 -5.85 -19.35 15.79
N ALA A 142 -5.20 -20.48 15.49
CA ALA A 142 -5.42 -21.77 16.15
C ALA A 142 -4.94 -21.80 17.62
N ALA A 143 -4.73 -20.65 18.27
CA ALA A 143 -4.06 -20.57 19.55
C ALA A 143 -4.78 -19.63 20.53
N ARG A 144 -5.90 -20.11 21.08
CA ARG A 144 -6.23 -19.88 22.50
C ARG A 144 -7.17 -20.94 23.07
N ARG A 145 -6.77 -22.21 22.98
CA ARG A 145 -7.20 -23.21 23.96
C ARG A 145 -6.20 -23.20 25.10
N ASN A 146 -6.34 -22.23 26.01
CA ASN A 146 -5.85 -22.45 27.37
C ASN A 146 -6.91 -23.28 28.07
N THR A 147 -6.73 -24.59 28.00
CA THR A 147 -7.13 -25.51 29.05
C THR A 147 -6.68 -24.94 30.39
N VAL A 148 -7.59 -24.26 31.08
CA VAL A 148 -7.53 -24.21 32.54
C VAL A 148 -8.29 -25.45 33.01
N SER A 149 -7.61 -26.60 32.96
CA SER A 149 -8.04 -27.78 33.71
C SER A 149 -7.67 -27.55 35.17
N THR A 150 -8.68 -27.31 35.98
CA THR A 150 -8.87 -27.81 37.35
C THR A 150 -7.64 -28.36 38.11
N HIS A 151 -7.35 -27.76 39.25
CA HIS A 151 -6.99 -28.43 40.52
C HIS A 151 -7.39 -27.43 41.63
N ARG A 152 -8.54 -27.61 42.30
CA ARG A 152 -8.71 -28.34 43.58
C ARG A 152 -7.57 -28.12 44.55
#